data_AF-A0A8S2YJ59-F1
#
_entry.id   AF-A0A8S2YJ59-F1
#
_cell.length_a   1.000
_cell.length_b   1.000
_cell.length_c   1.000
_cell.angle_alpha   90.00
_cell.angle_beta   90.00
_cell.angle_gamma   90.00
#
_symmetry.space_group_name_H-M   'P 1'
#
loop_
_entity.id
_entity.type
_entity.pdbx_description
1 polymer ?
#
loop_
_entity_poly.entity_id
_entity_poly.type
_entity_poly.pdbx_seq_one_letter_code
_entity_poly.pdbx_strand_id
1 'polypeptide(L)' 'TREAIDKDGWLHTGDVGEWTSNGALRIIDRTKHIFKLNQGIYIAPERLENIYSRSQWIEQIFVDGISTEATVVAVVIPDE' A
#
# COMPACT_ATOMS: atom_id res chain seq x y z
N THR A 1 -22.80 -2.65 0.15
CA THR A 1 -23.69 -1.77 0.95
C THR A 1 -23.95 -2.30 2.35
N ARG A 2 -24.19 -3.60 2.59
CA ARG A 2 -24.13 -4.19 3.96
C ARG A 2 -22.72 -4.55 4.43
N GLU A 3 -21.82 -4.92 3.52
CA GLU A 3 -20.43 -5.28 3.87
C GLU A 3 -19.57 -4.10 4.33
N ALA A 4 -19.99 -2.86 4.05
CA ALA A 4 -19.23 -1.68 4.40
C ALA A 4 -19.52 -1.18 5.83
N ILE A 5 -20.65 -1.56 6.42
CA ILE A 5 -21.05 -1.15 7.76
C ILE A 5 -21.19 -2.40 8.63
N ASP A 6 -20.43 -2.50 9.72
CA ASP A 6 -20.56 -3.64 10.63
C ASP A 6 -21.79 -3.56 11.54
N LYS A 7 -21.98 -4.62 12.33
CA LYS A 7 -23.08 -4.75 13.31
C LYS A 7 -23.07 -3.64 14.37
N ASP A 8 -21.93 -2.99 14.58
CA ASP A 8 -21.72 -1.95 15.59
C ASP A 8 -21.84 -0.54 14.97
N GLY A 9 -22.12 -0.45 13.66
CA GLY A 9 -22.35 0.79 12.93
C GLY A 9 -21.10 1.46 12.37
N TRP A 10 -19.94 0.80 12.44
CA TRP A 10 -18.68 1.36 11.93
C TRP A 10 -18.53 1.16 10.43
N LEU A 11 -17.98 2.17 9.76
CA LEU A 11 -17.64 2.12 8.34
C LEU A 11 -16.27 1.46 8.14
N HIS A 12 -16.24 0.35 7.42
CA HIS A 12 -15.02 -0.25 6.88
C HIS A 12 -14.54 0.56 5.67
N THR A 13 -13.69 1.56 5.91
CA THR A 13 -13.16 2.44 4.84
C THR A 13 -12.30 1.68 3.82
N GLY A 14 -11.74 0.54 4.24
CA GLY A 14 -10.78 -0.25 3.46
C GLY A 14 -9.37 0.35 3.46
N ASP A 15 -9.07 1.23 4.41
CA ASP A 15 -7.74 1.79 4.64
C ASP A 15 -7.06 1.09 5.81
N VAL A 16 -5.74 0.96 5.70
CA VAL A 16 -4.86 0.58 6.81
C VAL A 16 -4.23 1.84 7.36
N GLY A 17 -4.40 2.07 8.66
CA GLY A 17 -3.85 3.22 9.35
C GLY A 17 -3.08 2.83 10.60
N GLU A 18 -2.17 3.71 11.00
CA GLU A 18 -1.37 3.59 12.22
C GLU A 18 -1.58 4.83 13.09
N TRP A 19 -1.86 4.60 14.38
CA TRP A 19 -1.89 5.66 15.37
C TRP A 19 -0.47 6.09 15.71
N THR A 20 -0.19 7.35 15.46
CA THR A 20 1.09 7.97 15.82
C THR A 20 1.14 8.30 17.30
N SER A 21 2.36 8.50 17.84
CA SER A 21 2.58 8.75 19.27
C SER A 21 1.91 10.03 19.80
N ASN A 22 1.58 10.98 18.92
CA ASN A 22 0.85 12.20 19.26
C ASN A 22 -0.68 12.07 19.12
N GLY A 23 -1.19 10.88 18.84
CA GLY A 23 -2.63 10.59 18.72
C GLY A 23 -3.23 10.83 17.33
N ALA A 24 -2.44 11.25 16.33
CA ALA A 24 -2.95 11.39 14.96
C ALA A 24 -3.00 10.03 14.24
N LEU A 25 -3.98 9.85 13.35
CA LEU A 25 -4.07 8.69 12.46
C LEU A 25 -3.27 8.94 11.17
N ARG A 26 -2.30 8.09 10.87
CA ARG A 26 -1.57 8.09 9.60
C ARG A 26 -2.09 6.98 8.71
N ILE A 27 -2.56 7.32 7.52
CA ILE A 27 -2.95 6.34 6.49
C ILE A 27 -1.69 5.73 5.87
N ILE A 28 -1.67 4.41 5.70
CA ILE A 28 -0.53 3.65 5.19
C ILE A 28 -0.80 3.15 3.77
N ASP A 29 -1.92 2.46 3.55
CA ASP A 29 -2.26 1.84 2.26
C ASP A 29 -3.74 1.38 2.28
N ARG A 30 -4.23 0.81 1.19
CA ARG A 30 -5.54 0.17 1.07
C ARG A 30 -5.46 -1.32 1.43
N THR A 31 -6.44 -1.83 2.17
CA THR A 31 -6.46 -3.24 2.61
C THR A 31 -6.39 -4.23 1.44
N LYS A 32 -6.93 -3.88 0.27
CA LYS A 32 -6.93 -4.73 -0.92
C LYS A 32 -5.66 -4.60 -1.78
N HIS A 33 -4.82 -3.61 -1.51
CA HIS A 33 -3.63 -3.33 -2.30
C HIS A 33 -2.36 -3.90 -1.65
N ILE A 34 -2.37 -4.09 -0.32
CA ILE A 34 -1.32 -4.83 0.38
C ILE A 34 -1.33 -6.30 -0.05
N PHE A 35 -0.16 -6.80 -0.42
CA PHE A 35 0.05 -8.22 -0.76
C PHE A 35 1.16 -8.83 0.08
N LYS A 36 1.28 -10.16 0.02
CA LYS A 36 2.20 -10.95 0.83
C LYS A 36 3.12 -11.78 -0.07
N LEU A 37 4.43 -11.70 0.15
CA LEU A 37 5.45 -12.49 -0.54
C LEU A 37 5.57 -13.90 0.07
N ASN A 38 6.23 -14.81 -0.64
CA ASN A 38 6.34 -16.22 -0.25
C ASN A 38 6.96 -16.45 1.15
N GLN A 39 7.84 -15.55 1.57
CA GLN A 39 8.54 -15.57 2.86
C GLN A 39 7.66 -15.18 4.04
N GLY A 40 6.44 -14.69 3.81
CA GLY A 40 5.58 -14.22 4.89
C GLY A 40 5.47 -12.71 5.01
N ILE A 41 6.27 -11.95 4.27
CA ILE A 41 6.41 -10.49 4.39
C ILE A 41 5.27 -9.79 3.65
N TYR A 42 4.61 -8.85 4.33
CA TYR A 42 3.60 -7.98 3.74
C TYR A 42 4.24 -6.74 3.13
N ILE A 43 3.79 -6.38 1.93
CA ILE A 43 4.25 -5.22 1.17
C ILE A 43 3.09 -4.25 0.97
N ALA A 44 3.35 -2.99 1.29
CA ALA A 44 2.48 -1.85 1.00
C ALA A 44 3.03 -1.14 -0.25
N PRO A 45 2.54 -1.44 -1.47
CA PRO A 45 3.08 -0.88 -2.70
C PRO A 45 2.95 0.64 -2.76
N GLU A 46 1.85 1.22 -2.28
CA GLU A 46 1.61 2.67 -2.33
C GLU A 46 2.68 3.43 -1.54
N ARG A 47 3.15 2.86 -0.43
CA ARG A 47 4.27 3.42 0.34
C ARG A 47 5.57 3.41 -0.46
N LEU A 48 5.86 2.33 -1.18
CA LEU A 48 7.09 2.19 -1.98
C LEU A 48 7.05 3.17 -3.16
N GLU A 49 5.94 3.22 -3.89
CA GLU A 49 5.71 4.13 -5.00
C GLU A 49 5.90 5.59 -4.56
N ASN A 50 5.34 5.99 -3.42
CA ASN A 50 5.49 7.33 -2.84
C ASN A 50 6.93 7.70 -2.42
N ILE A 51 7.78 6.69 -2.15
CA ILE A 51 9.19 6.92 -1.84
C ILE A 51 9.99 7.05 -3.14
N TYR A 52 9.78 6.14 -4.09
CA TYR A 52 10.55 6.10 -5.34
C TYR A 52 10.17 7.22 -6.32
N SER A 53 8.91 7.68 -6.32
CA SER A 53 8.46 8.83 -7.11
C SER A 53 9.17 10.14 -6.76
N ARG A 54 9.91 10.20 -5.65
CA ARG A 54 10.75 11.35 -5.28
C ARG A 54 12.08 11.39 -6.02
N SER A 55 12.43 10.33 -6.73
CA SER A 55 13.62 10.28 -7.58
C SER A 55 13.43 11.21 -8.78
N GLN A 56 14.43 12.05 -9.07
CA GLN A 56 14.44 12.91 -10.27
C GLN A 56 14.47 12.16 -11.60
N TRP A 57 14.63 10.83 -11.56
CA TRP A 57 14.71 9.97 -12.75
C TRP A 57 13.42 9.21 -13.04
N ILE A 58 12.39 9.38 -12.19
CA ILE A 58 11.15 8.60 -12.24
C ILE A 58 9.98 9.57 -12.42
N GLU A 59 9.36 9.56 -13.60
CA GLU A 59 8.11 10.28 -13.86
C GLU A 59 6.93 9.53 -13.22
N GLN A 60 6.84 8.21 -13.44
CA GLN A 60 5.79 7.35 -12.88
C GLN A 60 6.35 6.01 -12.45
N ILE A 61 5.74 5.42 -11.41
CA ILE A 61 6.08 4.08 -10.93
C ILE A 61 4.82 3.34 -10.51
N PHE A 62 4.78 2.05 -10.85
CA PHE A 62 3.77 1.10 -10.39
C PHE A 62 4.48 -0.16 -9.86
N VAL A 63 4.27 -0.49 -8.59
CA VAL A 63 4.92 -1.61 -7.90
C VAL A 63 3.93 -2.78 -7.76
N ASP A 64 4.37 -3.97 -8.16
CA ASP A 64 3.55 -5.19 -8.03
C ASP A 64 4.40 -6.38 -7.56
N GLY A 65 3.72 -7.40 -7.04
CA GLY A 65 4.34 -8.63 -6.59
C GLY A 65 3.33 -9.76 -6.45
N ILE A 66 3.82 -10.99 -6.66
CA ILE A 66 2.99 -12.19 -6.55
C ILE A 66 3.41 -13.01 -5.33
N SER A 67 2.45 -13.70 -4.71
CA SER A 67 2.65 -14.36 -3.42
C SER A 67 3.58 -15.58 -3.45
N THR A 68 3.90 -16.08 -4.63
CA THR A 68 4.83 -17.19 -4.84
C THR A 68 6.28 -16.72 -4.93
N GLU A 69 6.50 -15.43 -5.14
CA GLU A 69 7.83 -14.85 -5.32
C GLU A 69 8.36 -14.20 -4.05
N ALA A 70 9.68 -14.10 -4.00
CA ALA A 70 10.45 -13.52 -2.90
C ALA A 70 10.69 -12.02 -3.06
N THR A 71 10.39 -11.46 -4.24
CA THR A 71 10.73 -10.08 -4.61
C THR A 71 9.55 -9.40 -5.29
N VAL A 72 9.59 -8.07 -5.29
CA VAL A 72 8.65 -7.23 -6.03
C VAL A 72 9.28 -6.76 -7.33
N VAL A 73 8.42 -6.40 -8.28
CA VAL A 73 8.81 -5.77 -9.54
C VAL A 73 8.14 -4.41 -9.65
N ALA A 74 8.65 -3.55 -10.52
CA ALA A 74 8.03 -2.26 -10.80
C ALA A 74 8.05 -1.95 -12.29
N VAL A 75 6.97 -1.32 -12.77
CA VAL A 75 6.92 -0.66 -14.07
C VAL A 75 7.23 0.81 -13.82
N VAL A 76 8.25 1.33 -14.51
CA VAL A 76 8.74 2.70 -14.31
C VAL A 76 8.70 3.44 -15.64
N ILE A 77 8.11 4.64 -15.62
CA ILE A 77 8.29 5.63 -16.68
C ILE A 77 9.42 6.56 -16.24
N PRO A 78 10.57 6.56 -16.95
CA PRO A 78 11.68 7.44 -16.63
C PRO A 78 11.38 8.89 -16.99
N ASP A 79 11.95 9.82 -16.23
CA ASP A 79 11.94 11.25 -16.54
C ASP A 79 12.93 11.57 -17.68
N GLU A 80 12.63 12.57 -18.53
CA GLU A 80 13.41 12.94 -19.74
C GLU A 80 14.64 13.81 -19.45
#